data_AF-A0A523HQ01-F1
#
_entry.id   AF-A0A523HQ01-F1
#
_cell.length_a   1.000
_cell.length_b   1.000
_cell.length_c   1.000
_cell.angle_alpha   90.00
_cell.angle_beta   90.00
_cell.angle_gamma   90.00
#
_symmetry.space_group_name_H-M   'P 1'
#
loop_
_entity.id
_entity.type
_entity.pdbx_description
1 polymer ?
#
loop_
_entity_poly.entity_id
_entity_poly.type
_entity_poly.pdbx_seq_one_letter_code
_entity_poly.pdbx_strand_id
1 'polypeptide(L)'
;MIDKPGPFPRIMHWNFRGQSVFTLMLLLTLSACRQSVVPLPAPTLPRVVPSAPSSTTAPVTEPQPTVINLAQVPYALAWVSDIEPLAVRQPAGITSMAVASLASDQRGLTITGKTTLMGSSTWVEINLPEGGKGWIRDWNLTEDVPSSTFCEDIRIADLANQFIVAIRERDGGKLSELVSPKRGLIIRHDWWNPEVNLAYSSVPGFFLDPTPINWGVNRDSELEIDGTIREVILPQLEDVFSIAPELNCNKLGAGSTARDAMWPSDYSNLNYISFYRAAPDPGSQLNWRTWALGIEYLEGQPYLTLLIQYRGEI
;
A
#
# COMPACT_ATOMS: atom_id res chain seq x y z
N MET A 1 -19.93 -18.63 61.55
CA MET A 1 -19.80 -17.26 62.07
C MET A 1 -19.13 -16.45 60.97
N ILE A 2 -19.78 -15.86 59.96
CA ILE A 2 -20.99 -15.01 59.87
C ILE A 2 -20.96 -13.80 60.80
N ASP A 3 -20.54 -12.66 60.22
CA ASP A 3 -21.01 -11.26 60.41
C ASP A 3 -19.90 -10.33 59.86
N LYS A 4 -20.05 -9.29 59.05
CA LYS A 4 -21.15 -8.50 58.44
C LYS A 4 -20.53 -7.61 57.34
N PRO A 5 -21.24 -7.25 56.26
CA PRO A 5 -20.82 -6.21 55.32
C PRO A 5 -21.43 -4.82 55.64
N GLY A 6 -20.61 -3.76 55.52
CA GLY A 6 -21.00 -2.35 55.66
C GLY A 6 -21.43 -1.67 54.35
N PRO A 7 -22.01 -0.45 54.40
CA PRO A 7 -23.09 -0.03 53.49
C PRO A 7 -22.67 0.83 52.29
N PHE A 8 -23.49 0.73 51.24
CA PHE A 8 -23.55 1.57 50.03
C PHE A 8 -23.95 3.03 50.31
N PRO A 9 -23.45 4.01 49.52
CA PRO A 9 -24.09 5.32 49.41
C PRO A 9 -24.91 5.47 48.11
N ARG A 10 -26.23 5.62 48.34
CA ARG A 10 -27.24 6.47 47.70
C ARG A 10 -27.04 6.97 46.26
N ILE A 11 -27.93 6.46 45.39
CA ILE A 11 -28.37 7.04 44.13
C ILE A 11 -29.13 8.35 44.39
N MET A 12 -28.66 9.46 43.81
CA MET A 12 -29.37 10.75 43.80
C MET A 12 -30.37 10.76 42.65
N HIS A 13 -31.66 10.70 42.99
CA HIS A 13 -32.75 11.03 42.09
C HIS A 13 -32.87 12.55 41.95
N TRP A 14 -32.74 13.06 40.73
CA TRP A 14 -33.25 14.39 40.38
C TRP A 14 -34.63 14.25 39.74
N ASN A 15 -35.65 14.57 40.55
CA ASN A 15 -37.00 14.84 40.09
C ASN A 15 -37.06 16.28 39.58
N PHE A 16 -37.36 16.49 38.30
CA PHE A 16 -37.96 17.74 37.84
C PHE A 16 -39.41 17.48 37.43
N ARG A 17 -40.32 17.98 38.26
CA ARG A 17 -41.76 18.09 38.06
C ARG A 17 -42.07 19.41 37.34
N GLY A 18 -43.04 19.35 36.43
CA GLY A 18 -43.80 20.47 35.84
C GLY A 18 -44.40 20.01 34.52
N GLN A 19 -45.63 19.47 34.42
CA GLN A 19 -46.95 20.13 34.55
C GLN A 19 -46.89 21.54 33.92
N SER A 20 -47.57 21.88 32.82
CA SER A 20 -49.00 21.75 32.52
C SER A 20 -49.24 22.21 31.05
N VAL A 21 -50.01 21.47 30.22
CA VAL A 21 -51.45 21.67 29.90
C VAL A 21 -51.72 22.81 28.86
N PHE A 22 -52.37 22.40 27.75
CA PHE A 22 -53.22 23.17 26.81
C PHE A 22 -52.57 24.11 25.78
N THR A 23 -52.79 23.87 24.49
CA THR A 23 -53.91 24.46 23.72
C THR A 23 -53.82 24.05 22.24
N LEU A 24 -54.88 23.41 21.77
CA LEU A 24 -55.20 23.18 20.36
C LEU A 24 -55.70 24.49 19.75
N MET A 25 -55.09 24.99 18.67
CA MET A 25 -55.76 25.95 17.79
C MET A 25 -55.39 25.71 16.33
N LEU A 26 -56.36 25.12 15.64
CA LEU A 26 -56.50 24.94 14.21
C LEU A 26 -56.77 26.31 13.56
N LEU A 27 -55.96 26.74 12.60
CA LEU A 27 -56.26 27.88 11.73
C LEU A 27 -55.95 27.48 10.28
N LEU A 28 -57.02 27.11 9.58
CA LEU A 28 -57.09 27.03 8.13
C LEU A 28 -57.05 28.45 7.55
N THR A 29 -56.05 28.76 6.74
CA THR A 29 -56.10 29.88 5.80
C THR A 29 -55.90 29.35 4.39
N LEU A 30 -57.01 29.22 3.67
CA LEU A 30 -57.07 29.13 2.22
C LEU A 30 -56.52 30.43 1.62
N SER A 31 -55.52 30.35 0.75
CA SER A 31 -55.15 31.47 -0.12
C SER A 31 -54.83 30.96 -1.53
N ALA A 32 -55.38 31.68 -2.50
CA ALA A 32 -55.85 31.18 -3.78
C ALA A 32 -54.77 31.04 -4.87
N CYS A 33 -55.04 30.13 -5.80
CA CYS A 33 -54.37 29.97 -7.08
C CYS A 33 -54.21 31.31 -7.83
N ARG A 34 -52.99 31.62 -8.28
CA ARG A 34 -52.78 32.43 -9.49
C ARG A 34 -52.25 31.53 -10.59
N GLN A 35 -53.13 31.20 -11.53
CA GLN A 35 -52.75 30.58 -12.80
C GLN A 35 -52.01 31.63 -13.63
N SER A 36 -50.73 31.39 -13.90
CA SER A 36 -50.00 32.13 -14.92
C SER A 36 -50.51 31.70 -16.29
N VAL A 37 -51.10 32.65 -17.01
CA VAL A 37 -51.48 32.51 -18.41
C VAL A 37 -50.20 32.40 -19.24
N VAL A 38 -49.99 31.26 -19.89
CA VAL A 38 -48.90 31.04 -20.85
C VAL A 38 -49.30 31.67 -22.19
N PRO A 39 -48.55 32.65 -22.73
CA PRO A 39 -48.81 33.18 -24.05
C PRO A 39 -48.37 32.17 -25.12
N LEU A 40 -49.25 31.89 -26.08
CA LEU A 40 -48.92 31.14 -27.30
C LEU A 40 -47.97 31.97 -28.19
N PRO A 41 -46.83 31.42 -28.63
CA PRO A 41 -45.97 32.08 -29.60
C PRO A 41 -46.59 32.05 -31.01
N ALA A 42 -46.56 33.20 -31.68
CA ALA A 42 -46.97 33.37 -33.08
C ALA A 42 -46.00 32.63 -34.04
N PRO A 43 -46.48 32.13 -35.19
CA PRO A 43 -45.62 31.51 -36.20
C PRO A 43 -44.70 32.57 -36.82
N THR A 44 -43.40 32.44 -36.57
CA THR A 44 -42.38 33.32 -37.16
C THR A 44 -41.80 32.63 -38.39
N LEU A 45 -41.85 33.33 -39.54
CA LEU A 45 -41.26 32.89 -40.80
C LEU A 45 -39.74 32.64 -40.65
N PRO A 46 -39.15 31.68 -41.38
CA PRO A 46 -37.72 31.39 -41.28
C PRO A 46 -36.88 32.55 -41.83
N ARG A 47 -36.11 33.17 -40.94
CA ARG A 47 -35.07 34.15 -41.27
C ARG A 47 -33.78 33.39 -41.62
N VAL A 48 -33.31 33.55 -42.85
CA VAL A 48 -32.00 33.04 -43.28
C VAL A 48 -30.90 33.79 -42.52
N VAL A 49 -30.09 33.06 -41.75
CA VAL A 49 -28.92 33.58 -41.04
C VAL A 49 -27.67 33.19 -41.85
N PRO A 50 -26.76 34.12 -42.19
CA PRO A 50 -25.49 33.80 -42.84
C PRO A 50 -24.53 33.08 -41.87
N SER A 51 -23.90 32.00 -42.33
CA SER A 51 -22.85 31.27 -41.60
C SER A 51 -21.63 32.16 -41.32
N ALA A 52 -21.18 32.18 -40.07
CA ALA A 52 -19.88 32.70 -39.68
C ALA A 52 -18.75 31.70 -40.01
N PRO A 53 -17.53 32.15 -40.36
CA PRO A 53 -16.41 31.27 -40.65
C PRO A 53 -15.92 30.58 -39.37
N SER A 54 -15.71 29.26 -39.44
CA SER A 54 -15.15 28.46 -38.35
C SER A 54 -13.65 28.71 -38.20
N SER A 55 -13.23 29.11 -37.00
CA SER A 55 -11.83 29.17 -36.58
C SER A 55 -11.31 27.75 -36.35
N THR A 56 -10.37 27.29 -37.18
CA THR A 56 -9.66 26.02 -36.98
C THR A 56 -8.75 26.13 -35.75
N THR A 57 -9.12 25.48 -34.65
CA THR A 57 -8.23 25.25 -33.51
C THR A 57 -7.23 24.17 -33.90
N ALA A 58 -5.93 24.47 -33.77
CA ALA A 58 -4.88 23.47 -33.93
C ALA A 58 -5.04 22.37 -32.85
N PRO A 59 -4.83 21.08 -33.18
CA PRO A 59 -4.91 20.01 -32.20
C PRO A 59 -3.80 20.17 -31.16
N VAL A 60 -4.20 20.31 -29.90
CA VAL A 60 -3.32 20.14 -28.74
C VAL A 60 -2.89 18.68 -28.74
N THR A 61 -1.59 18.43 -28.94
CA THR A 61 -1.01 17.10 -28.78
C THR A 61 -1.05 16.75 -27.29
N GLU A 62 -2.01 15.91 -26.92
CA GLU A 62 -2.08 15.25 -25.62
C GLU A 62 -0.80 14.41 -25.44
N PRO A 63 -0.10 14.47 -24.29
CA PRO A 63 1.06 13.62 -24.04
C PRO A 63 0.59 12.17 -24.05
N GLN A 64 0.96 11.44 -25.10
CA GLN A 64 0.63 10.04 -25.25
C GLN A 64 1.36 9.24 -24.15
N PRO A 65 0.68 8.32 -23.44
CA PRO A 65 1.34 7.49 -22.44
C PRO A 65 2.49 6.72 -23.08
N THR A 66 3.66 6.74 -22.45
CA THR A 66 4.81 5.94 -22.86
C THR A 66 4.43 4.47 -22.76
N VAL A 67 4.12 3.85 -23.90
CA VAL A 67 3.92 2.40 -23.97
C VAL A 67 5.28 1.74 -23.77
N ILE A 68 5.51 1.21 -22.58
CA ILE A 68 6.68 0.36 -22.30
C ILE A 68 6.56 -0.86 -23.21
N ASN A 69 7.53 -1.06 -24.10
CA ASN A 69 7.61 -2.28 -24.91
C ASN A 69 8.04 -3.44 -24.00
N LEU A 70 7.06 -4.27 -23.59
CA LEU A 70 7.22 -5.38 -22.65
C LEU A 70 8.16 -6.51 -23.13
N ALA A 71 8.63 -6.47 -24.38
CA ALA A 71 9.41 -7.56 -24.97
C ALA A 71 10.88 -7.65 -24.52
N GLN A 72 11.42 -6.67 -23.77
CA GLN A 72 12.78 -6.71 -23.20
C GLN A 72 12.88 -5.88 -21.90
N VAL A 73 12.02 -6.13 -20.91
CA VAL A 73 12.18 -5.45 -19.62
C VAL A 73 13.44 -6.00 -18.92
N PRO A 74 14.44 -5.16 -18.59
CA PRO A 74 15.59 -5.60 -17.81
C PRO A 74 15.14 -6.00 -16.40
N TYR A 75 15.91 -6.87 -15.75
CA TYR A 75 15.65 -7.34 -14.40
C TYR A 75 16.76 -6.92 -13.44
N ALA A 76 16.39 -6.76 -12.18
CA ALA A 76 17.30 -6.52 -11.07
C ALA A 76 17.18 -7.64 -10.03
N LEU A 77 18.25 -7.83 -9.26
CA LEU A 77 18.22 -8.74 -8.12
C LEU A 77 17.52 -8.10 -6.93
N ALA A 78 16.64 -8.85 -6.29
CA ALA A 78 16.01 -8.47 -5.03
C ALA A 78 15.85 -9.71 -4.14
N TRP A 79 15.62 -9.51 -2.84
CA TRP A 79 15.65 -10.56 -1.83
C TRP A 79 16.98 -11.31 -1.80
N VAL A 80 18.08 -10.58 -1.98
CA VAL A 80 19.47 -11.10 -1.96
C VAL A 80 20.25 -10.29 -0.95
N SER A 81 20.85 -10.97 0.04
CA SER A 81 21.67 -10.32 1.05
C SER A 81 22.90 -9.66 0.46
N ASP A 82 23.27 -8.49 0.99
CA ASP A 82 24.53 -7.81 0.67
C ASP A 82 25.76 -8.48 1.30
N ILE A 83 25.55 -9.43 2.21
CA ILE A 83 26.63 -10.19 2.86
C ILE A 83 27.05 -11.39 2.01
N GLU A 84 26.10 -12.03 1.30
CA GLU A 84 26.36 -13.20 0.47
C GLU A 84 25.83 -12.98 -0.96
N PRO A 85 26.72 -12.90 -1.97
CA PRO A 85 26.29 -12.69 -3.34
C PRO A 85 25.53 -13.92 -3.87
N LEU A 86 24.61 -13.69 -4.80
CA LEU A 86 23.77 -14.73 -5.37
C LEU A 86 24.57 -15.62 -6.34
N ALA A 87 24.69 -16.90 -6.01
CA ALA A 87 25.30 -17.89 -6.89
C ALA A 87 24.42 -18.16 -8.12
N VAL A 88 25.01 -18.00 -9.31
CA VAL A 88 24.43 -18.41 -10.60
C VAL A 88 24.87 -19.83 -10.91
N ARG A 89 23.94 -20.71 -11.28
CA ARG A 89 24.21 -22.16 -11.33
C ARG A 89 24.03 -22.78 -12.71
N GLN A 90 24.73 -23.88 -12.96
CA GLN A 90 24.55 -24.69 -14.15
C GLN A 90 24.74 -26.20 -13.84
N PRO A 91 23.76 -27.07 -14.13
CA PRO A 91 22.37 -26.74 -14.53
C PRO A 91 21.59 -26.05 -13.40
N ALA A 92 20.30 -25.76 -13.60
CA ALA A 92 19.42 -25.25 -12.55
C ALA A 92 19.39 -26.18 -11.31
N GLY A 93 19.29 -25.60 -10.11
CA GLY A 93 19.15 -26.35 -8.86
C GLY A 93 20.17 -25.98 -7.79
N ILE A 94 19.76 -26.02 -6.52
CA ILE A 94 20.58 -25.58 -5.37
C ILE A 94 21.86 -26.39 -5.15
N THR A 95 21.90 -27.65 -5.61
CA THR A 95 23.07 -28.54 -5.49
C THR A 95 23.99 -28.47 -6.70
N SER A 96 23.61 -27.75 -7.76
CA SER A 96 24.39 -27.64 -8.99
C SER A 96 25.60 -26.73 -8.80
N MET A 97 26.59 -26.85 -9.67
CA MET A 97 27.80 -26.03 -9.62
C MET A 97 27.46 -24.54 -9.81
N ALA A 98 28.04 -23.67 -8.99
CA ALA A 98 28.02 -22.23 -9.21
C ALA A 98 29.03 -21.87 -10.31
N VAL A 99 28.56 -21.23 -11.37
CA VAL A 99 29.37 -20.82 -12.53
C VAL A 99 29.67 -19.32 -12.54
N ALA A 100 28.91 -18.53 -11.79
CA ALA A 100 29.15 -17.10 -11.56
C ALA A 100 28.52 -16.67 -10.24
N SER A 101 28.76 -15.42 -9.85
CA SER A 101 28.19 -14.80 -8.65
C SER A 101 27.73 -13.38 -8.99
N LEU A 102 26.57 -12.99 -8.49
CA LEU A 102 26.00 -11.65 -8.70
C LEU A 102 25.88 -10.92 -7.36
N ALA A 103 26.26 -9.65 -7.33
CA ALA A 103 26.08 -8.79 -6.17
C ALA A 103 24.58 -8.49 -5.93
N SER A 104 24.18 -8.20 -4.70
CA SER A 104 22.78 -7.95 -4.33
C SER A 104 22.17 -6.75 -5.05
N ASP A 105 23.00 -5.78 -5.46
CA ASP A 105 22.62 -4.57 -6.19
C ASP A 105 22.66 -4.75 -7.72
N GLN A 106 22.87 -5.96 -8.23
CA GLN A 106 22.92 -6.23 -9.68
C GLN A 106 21.62 -5.84 -10.39
N ARG A 107 21.76 -5.01 -11.43
CA ARG A 107 20.69 -4.50 -12.32
C ARG A 107 20.93 -4.85 -13.78
N GLY A 108 19.98 -4.55 -14.66
CA GLY A 108 20.15 -4.72 -16.12
C GLY A 108 20.28 -6.16 -16.61
N LEU A 109 19.85 -7.15 -15.82
CA LEU A 109 19.87 -8.55 -16.22
C LEU A 109 18.87 -8.81 -17.34
N THR A 110 19.21 -9.70 -18.27
CA THR A 110 18.28 -10.15 -19.30
C THR A 110 17.99 -11.63 -19.13
N ILE A 111 16.71 -11.99 -19.15
CA ILE A 111 16.27 -13.38 -19.16
C ILE A 111 16.23 -13.92 -20.59
N THR A 112 16.53 -15.20 -20.75
CA THR A 112 16.46 -15.89 -22.05
C THR A 112 15.06 -16.38 -22.41
N GLY A 113 14.11 -16.29 -21.47
CA GLY A 113 12.77 -16.87 -21.56
C GLY A 113 12.69 -18.35 -21.20
N LYS A 114 13.83 -19.04 -20.98
CA LYS A 114 13.80 -20.42 -20.48
C LYS A 114 13.58 -20.46 -18.99
N THR A 115 12.67 -21.33 -18.58
CA THR A 115 12.36 -21.61 -17.18
C THR A 115 12.38 -23.11 -16.92
N THR A 116 12.62 -23.51 -15.68
CA THR A 116 12.49 -24.90 -15.24
C THR A 116 12.10 -24.97 -13.77
N LEU A 117 11.33 -25.98 -13.39
CA LEU A 117 10.97 -26.23 -12.01
C LEU A 117 11.93 -27.26 -11.42
N MET A 118 12.63 -26.88 -10.35
CA MET A 118 13.53 -27.78 -9.62
C MET A 118 13.17 -27.74 -8.14
N GLY A 119 12.61 -28.85 -7.64
CA GLY A 119 11.99 -28.90 -6.31
C GLY A 119 10.74 -28.02 -6.26
N SER A 120 10.69 -27.10 -5.31
CA SER A 120 9.60 -26.12 -5.14
C SER A 120 9.92 -24.74 -5.72
N SER A 121 11.06 -24.57 -6.41
CA SER A 121 11.50 -23.28 -6.94
C SER A 121 11.51 -23.27 -8.46
N THR A 122 10.93 -22.23 -9.04
CA THR A 122 11.13 -21.89 -10.44
C THR A 122 12.51 -21.28 -10.62
N TRP A 123 13.26 -21.82 -11.59
CA TRP A 123 14.55 -21.31 -12.03
C TRP A 123 14.40 -20.69 -13.41
N VAL A 124 15.16 -19.63 -13.64
CA VAL A 124 15.17 -18.86 -14.88
C VAL A 124 16.60 -18.77 -15.41
N GLU A 125 16.78 -18.97 -16.72
CA GLU A 125 18.08 -18.84 -17.39
C GLU A 125 18.30 -17.37 -17.77
N ILE A 126 19.35 -16.77 -17.23
CA ILE A 126 19.78 -15.39 -17.49
C ILE A 126 20.99 -15.37 -18.43
N ASN A 127 21.16 -14.26 -19.15
CA ASN A 127 22.44 -13.93 -19.77
C ASN A 127 23.31 -13.21 -18.73
N LEU A 128 24.55 -13.66 -18.56
CA LEU A 128 25.49 -13.03 -17.64
C LEU A 128 26.10 -11.77 -18.26
N PRO A 129 26.35 -10.70 -17.47
CA PRO A 129 26.98 -9.47 -17.97
C PRO A 129 28.36 -9.72 -18.63
N GLU A 130 29.14 -10.65 -18.06
CA GLU A 130 30.47 -11.03 -18.56
C GLU A 130 30.43 -12.01 -19.74
N GLY A 131 29.23 -12.41 -20.18
CA GLY A 131 29.02 -13.40 -21.23
C GLY A 131 28.70 -14.80 -20.68
N GLY A 132 28.08 -15.61 -21.53
CA GLY A 132 27.55 -16.91 -21.12
C GLY A 132 26.16 -16.84 -20.50
N LYS A 133 25.74 -17.96 -19.92
CA LYS A 133 24.39 -18.15 -19.37
C LYS A 133 24.46 -18.90 -18.06
N GLY A 134 23.45 -18.73 -17.24
CA GLY A 134 23.29 -19.52 -16.03
C GLY A 134 21.92 -19.37 -15.43
N TRP A 135 21.65 -20.13 -14.37
CA TRP A 135 20.34 -20.24 -13.76
C TRP A 135 20.33 -19.63 -12.37
N ILE A 136 19.30 -18.85 -12.08
CA ILE A 136 18.98 -18.33 -10.75
C ILE A 136 17.52 -18.62 -10.42
N ARG A 137 17.13 -18.47 -9.14
CA ARG A 137 15.73 -18.59 -8.73
C ARG A 137 14.95 -17.36 -9.19
N ASP A 138 13.76 -17.59 -9.74
CA ASP A 138 12.84 -16.52 -10.14
C ASP A 138 12.41 -15.61 -8.97
N TRP A 139 12.42 -16.16 -7.76
CA TRP A 139 12.19 -15.41 -6.53
C TRP A 139 13.21 -14.27 -6.33
N ASN A 140 14.39 -14.36 -6.93
CA ASN A 140 15.40 -13.31 -6.78
C ASN A 140 15.34 -12.23 -7.88
N LEU A 141 14.32 -12.27 -8.74
CA LEU A 141 14.15 -11.29 -9.83
C LEU A 141 12.94 -10.37 -9.65
N THR A 142 13.15 -9.10 -9.91
CA THR A 142 12.12 -8.07 -10.14
C THR A 142 12.44 -7.32 -11.43
N GLU A 143 11.43 -6.77 -12.10
CA GLU A 143 11.68 -5.83 -13.20
C GLU A 143 12.49 -4.62 -12.71
N ASP A 144 13.48 -4.22 -13.50
CA ASP A 144 14.40 -3.13 -13.21
C ASP A 144 13.80 -1.80 -13.68
N VAL A 145 13.01 -1.19 -12.81
CA VAL A 145 12.40 0.13 -13.04
C VAL A 145 13.28 1.20 -12.40
N PRO A 146 13.82 2.18 -13.16
CA PRO A 146 14.56 3.29 -12.59
C PRO A 146 13.72 4.12 -11.61
N SER A 147 14.33 4.59 -10.52
CA SER A 147 13.62 5.32 -9.47
C SER A 147 12.90 6.58 -9.96
N SER A 148 13.46 7.30 -10.94
CA SER A 148 12.79 8.46 -11.54
C SER A 148 11.51 8.07 -12.27
N THR A 149 11.56 7.02 -13.09
CA THR A 149 10.41 6.49 -13.81
C THR A 149 9.35 5.97 -12.85
N PHE A 150 9.77 5.29 -11.78
CA PHE A 150 8.86 4.84 -10.73
C PHE A 150 8.14 6.00 -10.03
N CYS A 151 8.87 7.05 -9.61
CA CYS A 151 8.27 8.17 -8.88
C CYS A 151 7.38 9.06 -9.76
N GLU A 152 7.53 9.02 -11.08
CA GLU A 152 6.68 9.74 -12.04
C GLU A 152 5.47 8.90 -12.51
N ASP A 153 5.41 7.60 -12.20
CA ASP A 153 4.33 6.71 -12.62
C ASP A 153 3.05 6.99 -11.84
N ILE A 154 2.04 7.53 -12.52
CA ILE A 154 0.74 7.88 -11.94
C ILE A 154 0.03 6.68 -11.29
N ARG A 155 0.32 5.45 -11.73
CA ARG A 155 -0.26 4.23 -11.15
C ARG A 155 0.23 3.97 -9.74
N ILE A 156 1.41 4.49 -9.36
CA ILE A 156 1.92 4.40 -7.99
C ILE A 156 1.11 5.28 -7.04
N ALA A 157 0.72 6.49 -7.48
CA ALA A 157 -0.17 7.35 -6.70
C ALA A 157 -1.58 6.74 -6.57
N ASP A 158 -2.09 6.10 -7.63
CA ASP A 158 -3.35 5.37 -7.58
C ASP A 158 -3.29 4.17 -6.65
N LEU A 159 -2.26 3.32 -6.76
CA LEU A 159 -2.01 2.20 -5.84
C LEU A 159 -1.94 2.67 -4.39
N ALA A 160 -1.24 3.77 -4.11
CA ALA A 160 -1.15 4.37 -2.78
C ALA A 160 -2.54 4.75 -2.23
N ASN A 161 -3.38 5.39 -3.05
CA ASN A 161 -4.74 5.78 -2.66
C ASN A 161 -5.65 4.56 -2.45
N GLN A 162 -5.59 3.59 -3.35
CA GLN A 162 -6.36 2.35 -3.22
C GLN A 162 -5.94 1.55 -1.99
N PHE A 163 -4.65 1.54 -1.66
CA PHE A 163 -4.15 0.92 -0.43
C PHE A 163 -4.75 1.58 0.81
N ILE A 164 -4.76 2.92 0.89
CA ILE A 164 -5.39 3.65 2.00
C ILE A 164 -6.87 3.28 2.12
N VAL A 165 -7.60 3.20 0.99
CA VAL A 165 -9.01 2.80 0.98
C VAL A 165 -9.18 1.38 1.49
N ALA A 166 -8.38 0.42 1.00
CA ALA A 166 -8.45 -0.97 1.44
C ALA A 166 -8.20 -1.13 2.95
N ILE A 167 -7.23 -0.39 3.51
CA ILE A 167 -6.98 -0.39 4.96
C ILE A 167 -8.15 0.23 5.74
N ARG A 168 -8.64 1.41 5.34
CA ARG A 168 -9.72 2.12 6.05
C ARG A 168 -11.06 1.36 6.03
N GLU A 169 -11.36 0.73 4.90
CA GLU A 169 -12.59 -0.07 4.74
C GLU A 169 -12.42 -1.50 5.25
N ARG A 170 -11.19 -1.90 5.60
CA ARG A 170 -10.82 -3.27 6.00
C ARG A 170 -11.25 -4.30 4.94
N ASP A 171 -11.07 -3.94 3.68
CA ASP A 171 -11.48 -4.72 2.52
C ASP A 171 -10.31 -5.54 1.98
N GLY A 172 -10.26 -6.81 2.36
CA GLY A 172 -9.22 -7.75 1.92
C GLY A 172 -9.29 -8.05 0.42
N GLY A 173 -10.47 -7.92 -0.20
CA GLY A 173 -10.63 -8.07 -1.64
C GLY A 173 -9.90 -6.96 -2.39
N LYS A 174 -10.17 -5.70 -2.01
CA LYS A 174 -9.44 -4.54 -2.56
C LYS A 174 -7.95 -4.62 -2.31
N LEU A 175 -7.52 -5.04 -1.12
CA LEU A 175 -6.09 -5.22 -0.84
C LEU A 175 -5.47 -6.27 -1.79
N SER A 176 -6.18 -7.36 -2.07
CA SER A 176 -5.70 -8.43 -2.95
C SER A 176 -5.53 -8.00 -4.40
N GLU A 177 -6.28 -6.99 -4.87
CA GLU A 177 -6.11 -6.43 -6.21
C GLU A 177 -4.79 -5.66 -6.36
N LEU A 178 -4.24 -5.16 -5.25
CA LEU A 178 -3.00 -4.39 -5.21
C LEU A 178 -1.77 -5.26 -4.98
N VAL A 179 -1.95 -6.44 -4.36
CA VAL A 179 -0.84 -7.30 -3.94
C VAL A 179 -0.32 -8.16 -5.10
N SER A 180 0.99 -8.37 -5.12
CA SER A 180 1.69 -9.17 -6.11
C SER A 180 1.13 -10.60 -6.16
N PRO A 181 0.60 -11.07 -7.31
CA PRO A 181 0.21 -12.47 -7.47
C PRO A 181 1.41 -13.41 -7.46
N LYS A 182 2.61 -12.92 -7.78
CA LYS A 182 3.85 -13.70 -7.78
C LYS A 182 4.33 -13.99 -6.36
N ARG A 183 4.21 -13.04 -5.43
CA ARG A 183 4.84 -13.11 -4.09
C ARG A 183 3.88 -13.10 -2.92
N GLY A 184 2.66 -12.64 -3.13
CA GLY A 184 1.79 -12.26 -2.03
C GLY A 184 2.33 -11.02 -1.32
N LEU A 185 2.15 -10.96 0.00
CA LEU A 185 2.49 -9.81 0.83
C LEU A 185 3.48 -10.22 1.92
N ILE A 186 4.67 -9.63 1.88
CA ILE A 186 5.71 -9.79 2.88
C ILE A 186 5.56 -8.66 3.90
N ILE A 187 5.58 -8.96 5.19
CA ILE A 187 5.37 -7.98 6.26
C ILE A 187 6.50 -8.07 7.28
N ARG A 188 7.02 -6.92 7.68
CA ARG A 188 7.94 -6.78 8.81
C ARG A 188 7.39 -5.76 9.80
N HIS A 189 7.22 -6.18 11.05
CA HIS A 189 6.77 -5.29 12.13
C HIS A 189 7.78 -4.17 12.40
N ASP A 190 9.06 -4.48 12.35
CA ASP A 190 10.13 -3.50 12.30
C ASP A 190 11.19 -4.03 11.31
N TRP A 191 11.99 -3.17 10.70
CA TRP A 191 12.87 -3.58 9.58
C TRP A 191 13.90 -4.68 9.91
N TRP A 192 14.26 -4.86 11.19
CA TRP A 192 15.16 -5.91 11.66
C TRP A 192 14.45 -7.22 12.06
N ASN A 193 13.12 -7.18 12.19
CA ASN A 193 12.34 -8.35 12.56
C ASN A 193 12.21 -9.33 11.36
N PRO A 194 11.91 -10.61 11.62
CA PRO A 194 11.74 -11.60 10.57
C PRO A 194 10.63 -11.20 9.59
N GLU A 195 10.76 -11.68 8.35
CA GLU A 195 9.70 -11.58 7.36
C GLU A 195 8.53 -12.50 7.71
N VAL A 196 7.31 -11.98 7.61
CA VAL A 196 6.07 -12.76 7.61
C VAL A 196 5.51 -12.75 6.20
N ASN A 197 5.43 -13.93 5.58
CA ASN A 197 5.01 -14.08 4.19
C ASN A 197 3.55 -14.54 4.12
N LEU A 198 2.65 -13.66 3.66
CA LEU A 198 1.28 -14.02 3.32
C LEU A 198 1.22 -14.39 1.84
N ALA A 199 0.92 -15.65 1.54
CA ALA A 199 0.65 -16.07 0.17
C ALA A 199 -0.50 -15.25 -0.43
N TYR A 200 -0.47 -15.03 -1.75
CA TYR A 200 -1.50 -14.25 -2.45
C TYR A 200 -2.92 -14.73 -2.14
N SER A 201 -3.14 -16.05 -2.08
CA SER A 201 -4.42 -16.66 -1.76
C SER A 201 -4.96 -16.34 -0.35
N SER A 202 -4.09 -15.92 0.57
CA SER A 202 -4.44 -15.59 1.95
C SER A 202 -4.74 -14.09 2.15
N VAL A 203 -4.34 -13.23 1.21
CA VAL A 203 -4.54 -11.77 1.29
C VAL A 203 -6.01 -11.36 1.44
N PRO A 204 -7.01 -12.03 0.83
CA PRO A 204 -8.41 -11.70 1.08
C PRO A 204 -8.82 -11.81 2.56
N GLY A 205 -8.13 -12.66 3.33
CA GLY A 205 -8.33 -12.85 4.76
C GLY A 205 -7.57 -11.88 5.66
N PHE A 206 -6.77 -10.95 5.12
CA PHE A 206 -5.83 -10.10 5.88
C PHE A 206 -6.43 -9.45 7.14
N PHE A 207 -7.66 -8.93 7.06
CA PHE A 207 -8.31 -8.24 8.19
C PHE A 207 -9.07 -9.17 9.16
N LEU A 208 -9.25 -10.43 8.78
CA LEU A 208 -10.14 -11.38 9.45
C LEU A 208 -9.42 -12.61 9.99
N ASP A 209 -8.22 -12.92 9.51
CA ASP A 209 -7.45 -14.10 9.90
C ASP A 209 -7.15 -14.10 11.42
N PRO A 210 -7.66 -15.08 12.17
CA PRO A 210 -7.45 -15.17 13.61
C PRO A 210 -6.15 -15.91 13.97
N THR A 211 -5.32 -16.27 12.99
CA THR A 211 -4.09 -17.04 13.23
C THR A 211 -3.05 -16.15 13.92
N PRO A 212 -2.59 -16.51 15.12
CA PRO A 212 -1.52 -15.78 15.79
C PRO A 212 -0.20 -16.01 15.06
N ILE A 213 0.57 -14.94 14.93
CA ILE A 213 1.88 -14.92 14.26
C ILE A 213 2.90 -14.34 15.25
N ASN A 214 4.10 -14.89 15.26
CA ASN A 214 5.24 -14.27 15.92
C ASN A 214 5.85 -13.25 14.96
N TRP A 215 5.85 -11.98 15.37
CA TRP A 215 6.32 -10.84 14.57
C TRP A 215 7.78 -10.48 14.85
N GLY A 216 8.49 -11.32 15.61
CA GLY A 216 9.82 -11.05 16.13
C GLY A 216 9.78 -10.54 17.57
N VAL A 217 10.70 -9.63 17.88
CA VAL A 217 10.92 -9.15 19.24
C VAL A 217 10.93 -7.63 19.29
N ASN A 218 10.48 -7.09 20.41
CA ASN A 218 10.73 -5.69 20.73
C ASN A 218 12.21 -5.55 21.10
N ARG A 219 12.92 -4.64 20.45
CA ARG A 219 14.37 -4.46 20.65
C ARG A 219 14.72 -4.03 22.08
N ASP A 220 13.91 -3.18 22.70
CA ASP A 220 14.23 -2.58 24.00
C ASP A 220 13.93 -3.51 25.16
N SER A 221 12.83 -4.27 25.06
CA SER A 221 12.38 -5.18 26.11
C SER A 221 12.79 -6.64 25.88
N GLU A 222 13.26 -6.98 24.67
CA GLU A 222 13.53 -8.36 24.21
C GLU A 222 12.32 -9.31 24.28
N LEU A 223 11.12 -8.77 24.48
CA LEU A 223 9.90 -9.57 24.55
C LEU A 223 9.38 -9.89 23.14
N GLU A 224 8.87 -11.11 22.98
CA GLU A 224 8.20 -11.55 21.76
C GLU A 224 6.97 -10.69 21.47
N ILE A 225 6.78 -10.41 20.17
CA ILE A 225 5.60 -9.71 19.65
C ILE A 225 4.73 -10.78 19.02
N ASP A 226 3.79 -11.32 19.79
CA ASP A 226 2.85 -12.33 19.30
C ASP A 226 1.43 -11.75 19.16
N GLY A 227 0.76 -12.15 18.08
CA GLY A 227 -0.64 -11.83 17.88
C GLY A 227 -1.07 -11.94 16.44
N THR A 228 -2.35 -11.75 16.19
CA THR A 228 -2.90 -11.73 14.83
C THR A 228 -2.53 -10.44 14.10
N ILE A 229 -2.74 -10.41 12.78
CA ILE A 229 -2.61 -9.17 11.98
C ILE A 229 -3.50 -8.06 12.57
N ARG A 230 -4.71 -8.41 13.02
CA ARG A 230 -5.68 -7.46 13.61
C ARG A 230 -5.19 -6.85 14.93
N GLU A 231 -4.48 -7.62 15.74
CA GLU A 231 -4.02 -7.18 17.06
C GLU A 231 -2.71 -6.40 16.98
N VAL A 232 -1.81 -6.80 16.07
CA VAL A 232 -0.44 -6.26 16.02
C VAL A 232 -0.27 -5.25 14.89
N ILE A 233 -0.58 -5.62 13.65
CA ILE A 233 -0.24 -4.83 12.46
C ILE A 233 -1.30 -3.77 12.13
N LEU A 234 -2.58 -4.16 12.12
CA LEU A 234 -3.67 -3.30 11.70
C LEU A 234 -3.78 -2.01 12.52
N PRO A 235 -3.66 -2.02 13.87
CA PRO A 235 -3.73 -0.78 14.65
C PRO A 235 -2.60 0.20 14.31
N GLN A 236 -1.42 -0.32 13.94
CA GLN A 236 -0.26 0.50 13.56
C GLN A 236 -0.43 1.08 12.15
N LEU A 237 -1.05 0.36 11.22
CA LEU A 237 -1.43 0.88 9.90
C LEU A 237 -2.50 1.97 10.04
N GLU A 238 -3.57 1.69 10.78
CA GLU A 238 -4.68 2.61 11.01
C GLU A 238 -4.23 3.91 11.69
N ASP A 239 -3.26 3.84 12.61
CA ASP A 239 -2.68 5.02 13.25
C ASP A 239 -2.05 5.99 12.22
N VAL A 240 -1.28 5.50 11.24
CA VAL A 240 -0.68 6.36 10.21
C VAL A 240 -1.75 7.04 9.35
N PHE A 241 -2.85 6.34 9.07
CA PHE A 241 -3.94 6.84 8.24
C PHE A 241 -5.06 7.55 9.02
N SER A 242 -4.92 7.69 10.35
CA SER A 242 -5.84 8.43 11.21
C SER A 242 -5.81 9.94 10.92
N ILE A 243 -4.70 10.43 10.36
CA ILE A 243 -4.54 11.74 9.75
C ILE A 243 -4.12 11.57 8.29
N ALA A 244 -3.96 12.67 7.55
CA ALA A 244 -3.32 12.62 6.23
C ALA A 244 -1.81 12.43 6.41
N PRO A 245 -1.21 11.29 6.05
CA PRO A 245 0.23 11.09 6.15
C PRO A 245 0.96 11.82 5.02
N GLU A 246 2.24 12.10 5.24
CA GLU A 246 3.16 12.53 4.19
C GLU A 246 3.55 11.32 3.32
N LEU A 247 3.24 11.37 2.03
CA LEU A 247 3.65 10.37 1.06
C LEU A 247 5.02 10.72 0.48
N ASN A 248 5.97 9.81 0.61
CA ASN A 248 7.32 9.92 0.06
C ASN A 248 7.58 8.83 -0.97
N CYS A 249 8.38 9.12 -2.00
CA CYS A 249 8.82 8.14 -3.00
C CYS A 249 10.32 7.84 -2.83
N ASN A 250 10.70 6.55 -2.75
CA ASN A 250 12.07 6.07 -2.56
C ASN A 250 12.85 6.81 -1.45
N LYS A 251 12.11 7.25 -0.44
CA LYS A 251 12.62 7.95 0.73
C LYS A 251 11.82 7.52 1.93
N LEU A 252 12.51 7.17 3.01
CA LEU A 252 11.88 6.92 4.30
C LEU A 252 11.62 8.25 5.00
N GLY A 253 10.36 8.50 5.36
CA GLY A 253 10.06 9.49 6.38
C GLY A 253 10.46 8.93 7.75
N ALA A 254 11.12 9.73 8.57
CA ALA A 254 11.50 9.37 9.93
C ALA A 254 11.51 10.60 10.82
N GLY A 255 11.15 10.42 12.10
CA GLY A 255 11.28 11.42 13.15
C GLY A 255 12.54 11.21 13.99
N SER A 256 12.55 11.75 15.20
CA SER A 256 13.64 11.50 16.15
C SER A 256 13.68 10.02 16.55
N THR A 257 14.85 9.39 16.47
CA THR A 257 15.05 8.00 16.85
C THR A 257 16.51 7.76 17.22
N ALA A 258 16.77 6.80 18.10
CA ALA A 258 18.13 6.47 18.54
C ALA A 258 19.01 5.87 17.43
N ARG A 259 18.40 5.26 16.40
CA ARG A 259 19.08 4.66 15.25
C ARG A 259 18.39 5.04 13.96
N ASP A 260 19.19 5.26 12.92
CA ASP A 260 18.67 5.62 11.60
C ASP A 260 17.72 4.55 11.05
N ALA A 261 16.59 5.00 10.53
CA ALA A 261 15.67 4.15 9.77
C ALA A 261 16.31 3.80 8.43
N MET A 262 16.52 2.51 8.17
CA MET A 262 17.21 2.03 6.97
C MET A 262 16.32 1.12 6.16
N TRP A 263 16.28 1.34 4.84
CA TRP A 263 15.72 0.38 3.91
C TRP A 263 16.63 -0.85 3.85
N PRO A 264 16.12 -2.07 4.10
CA PRO A 264 16.98 -3.26 4.15
C PRO A 264 17.72 -3.50 2.82
N SER A 265 19.00 -3.86 2.93
CA SER A 265 19.89 -4.12 1.78
C SER A 265 19.38 -5.23 0.87
N ASP A 266 18.68 -6.22 1.43
CA ASP A 266 18.02 -7.31 0.71
C ASP A 266 17.04 -6.80 -0.37
N TYR A 267 16.51 -5.59 -0.20
CA TYR A 267 15.55 -4.97 -1.12
C TYR A 267 16.11 -3.73 -1.81
N SER A 268 17.44 -3.55 -1.84
CA SER A 268 18.11 -2.36 -2.38
C SER A 268 17.67 -1.98 -3.81
N ASN A 269 17.29 -2.97 -4.62
CA ASN A 269 16.80 -2.73 -5.98
C ASN A 269 15.29 -2.57 -6.12
N LEU A 270 14.53 -2.77 -5.04
CA LEU A 270 13.09 -2.59 -5.02
C LEU A 270 12.75 -1.11 -4.78
N ASN A 271 11.92 -0.54 -5.64
CA ASN A 271 11.38 0.78 -5.39
C ASN A 271 10.27 0.71 -4.33
N TYR A 272 10.08 1.79 -3.59
CA TYR A 272 9.07 1.85 -2.54
C TYR A 272 8.46 3.24 -2.41
N ILE A 273 7.27 3.29 -1.86
CA ILE A 273 6.69 4.52 -1.30
C ILE A 273 6.64 4.39 0.22
N SER A 274 6.59 5.51 0.94
CA SER A 274 6.39 5.48 2.38
C SER A 274 5.34 6.50 2.83
N PHE A 275 4.50 6.08 3.77
CA PHE A 275 3.53 6.92 4.44
C PHE A 275 4.07 7.28 5.82
N TYR A 276 4.39 8.54 6.03
CA TYR A 276 4.93 9.06 7.28
C TYR A 276 3.88 9.84 8.07
N ARG A 277 3.73 9.48 9.34
CA ARG A 277 3.00 10.25 10.33
C ARG A 277 3.99 10.83 11.34
N ALA A 278 4.14 12.15 11.32
CA ALA A 278 4.92 12.88 12.33
C ALA A 278 4.32 12.73 13.73
N ALA A 279 5.16 12.86 14.76
CA ALA A 279 4.72 12.86 16.15
C ALA A 279 3.63 13.93 16.40
N PRO A 280 2.55 13.60 17.12
CA PRO A 280 1.41 14.51 17.27
C PRO A 280 1.78 15.74 18.09
N ASP A 281 2.66 15.58 19.09
CA ASP A 281 3.05 16.65 20.01
C ASP A 281 4.57 16.67 20.25
N PRO A 282 5.19 17.85 20.46
CA PRO A 282 6.64 17.99 20.71
C PRO A 282 7.16 17.26 21.95
N GLY A 283 6.29 16.95 22.92
CA GLY A 283 6.63 16.15 24.10
C GLY A 283 6.68 14.65 23.85
N SER A 284 6.29 14.20 22.66
CA SER A 284 6.18 12.80 22.26
C SER A 284 6.98 12.52 20.98
N GLN A 285 8.19 13.08 20.88
CA GLN A 285 8.97 13.09 19.62
C GLN A 285 9.25 11.71 19.03
N LEU A 286 9.20 10.64 19.83
CA LEU A 286 9.35 9.25 19.39
C LEU A 286 8.05 8.62 18.88
N ASN A 287 6.89 9.25 19.14
CA ASN A 287 5.58 8.78 18.68
C ASN A 287 5.32 9.19 17.22
N TRP A 288 6.29 8.99 16.34
CA TRP A 288 6.11 9.02 14.89
C TRP A 288 6.03 7.59 14.37
N ARG A 289 5.49 7.43 13.15
CA ARG A 289 5.40 6.12 12.51
C ARG A 289 5.48 6.24 10.99
N THR A 290 6.12 5.27 10.36
CA THR A 290 6.20 5.14 8.90
C THR A 290 5.85 3.74 8.48
N TRP A 291 5.04 3.61 7.44
CA TRP A 291 4.88 2.36 6.70
C TRP A 291 5.48 2.53 5.32
N ALA A 292 6.51 1.73 5.00
CA ALA A 292 7.08 1.65 3.67
C ALA A 292 6.47 0.47 2.91
N LEU A 293 6.06 0.74 1.67
CA LEU A 293 5.44 -0.21 0.74
C LEU A 293 6.44 -0.48 -0.38
N GLY A 294 7.05 -1.66 -0.39
CA GLY A 294 7.87 -2.10 -1.52
C GLY A 294 7.00 -2.53 -2.69
N ILE A 295 7.30 -2.03 -3.87
CA ILE A 295 6.53 -2.22 -5.09
C ILE A 295 7.40 -2.94 -6.11
N GLU A 296 6.93 -4.08 -6.60
CA GLU A 296 7.53 -4.77 -7.74
C GLU A 296 6.68 -4.55 -9.00
N TYR A 297 7.31 -4.65 -10.16
CA TYR A 297 6.61 -4.61 -11.44
C TYR A 297 6.58 -6.02 -12.02
N LEU A 298 5.40 -6.43 -12.49
CA LEU A 298 5.18 -7.68 -13.21
C LEU A 298 4.47 -7.35 -14.52
N GLU A 299 5.12 -7.65 -15.63
CA GLU A 299 4.68 -7.30 -16.98
C GLU A 299 4.36 -5.79 -17.09
N GLY A 300 5.23 -4.95 -16.50
CA GLY A 300 5.09 -3.51 -16.48
C GLY A 300 3.96 -2.97 -15.60
N GLN A 301 3.25 -3.81 -14.83
CA GLN A 301 2.22 -3.40 -13.88
C GLN A 301 2.78 -3.40 -12.44
N PRO A 302 2.62 -2.29 -11.67
CA PRO A 302 3.08 -2.24 -10.28
C PRO A 302 2.16 -3.03 -9.34
N TYR A 303 2.77 -3.73 -8.40
CA TYR A 303 2.11 -4.46 -7.31
C TYR A 303 2.81 -4.25 -5.98
N LEU A 304 2.02 -4.16 -4.91
CA LEU A 304 2.51 -4.20 -3.54
C LEU A 304 3.04 -5.60 -3.21
N THR A 305 4.26 -5.68 -2.70
CA THR A 305 4.88 -6.96 -2.33
C THR A 305 5.43 -6.98 -0.90
N LEU A 306 5.67 -5.80 -0.33
CA LEU A 306 6.37 -5.67 0.95
C LEU A 306 5.79 -4.53 1.79
N LEU A 307 5.58 -4.77 3.08
CA LEU A 307 5.23 -3.78 4.09
C LEU A 307 6.24 -3.81 5.22
N ILE A 308 6.85 -2.66 5.52
CA ILE A 308 7.78 -2.51 6.64
C ILE A 308 7.35 -1.33 7.49
N GLN A 309 7.21 -1.56 8.79
CA GLN A 309 7.01 -0.49 9.75
C GLN A 309 8.35 0.06 10.29
N TYR A 310 8.34 1.37 10.52
CA TYR A 310 9.35 2.11 11.25
C TYR A 310 8.67 2.99 12.29
N ARG A 311 9.30 3.16 13.44
CA ARG A 311 8.79 3.97 14.56
C ARG A 311 9.96 4.49 15.39
N GLY A 312 9.70 5.48 16.24
CA GLY A 312 10.73 5.98 17.15
C GLY A 312 11.11 4.93 18.20
N GLU A 313 12.40 4.74 18.37
CA GLU A 313 13.04 3.87 19.37
C GLU A 313 13.88 4.72 20.34
N ILE A 314 14.13 4.16 21.53
CA ILE A 314 14.98 4.74 22.58
C ILE A 314 16.40 4.17 22.52
#